data_AF-A0A7C5UI08-F1
#
_entry.id   AF-A0A7C5UI08-F1
#
_cell.length_a   1.000
_cell.length_b   1.000
_cell.length_c   1.000
_cell.angle_alpha   90.00
_cell.angle_beta   90.00
_cell.angle_gamma   90.00
#
_symmetry.space_group_name_H-M   'P 1'
#
loop_
_entity.id
_entity.type
_entity.pdbx_description
1 polymer ?
#
loop_
_entity_poly.entity_id
_entity_poly.type
_entity_poly.pdbx_seq_one_letter_code
_entity_poly.pdbx_strand_id
1 'polypeptide(L)'
;MFNLQRAKKSPTIFPRLTDVTPQAFEELMTALKKAYPEFERKRLSRRGREIGAGGKFKLSLEERVFMTLFFLRHYLTFALLGFLFELHES
;
A
#
# COMPACT_ATOMS: atom_id res chain seq x y z
N MET A 1 9.61 -11.83 -3.65
CA MET A 1 9.42 -10.62 -2.83
C MET A 1 9.67 -9.32 -3.57
N PHE A 2 8.62 -8.52 -3.75
CA PHE A 2 8.77 -7.12 -4.15
C PHE A 2 9.50 -6.31 -3.06
N ASN A 3 10.48 -5.49 -3.43
CA ASN A 3 11.26 -4.68 -2.49
C ASN A 3 11.05 -3.20 -2.74
N LEU A 4 10.20 -2.58 -1.91
CA LEU A 4 9.84 -1.17 -2.03
C LEU A 4 11.05 -0.23 -1.85
N GLN A 5 11.95 -0.53 -0.91
CA GLN A 5 13.12 0.31 -0.66
C GLN A 5 14.06 0.35 -1.87
N ARG A 6 14.22 -0.77 -2.56
CA ARG A 6 14.99 -0.83 -3.81
C ARG A 6 14.31 -0.02 -4.91
N ALA A 7 12.99 -0.10 -5.04
CA ALA A 7 12.25 0.68 -6.03
C ALA A 7 12.39 2.19 -5.78
N LYS A 8 12.24 2.66 -4.53
CA LYS A 8 12.33 4.08 -4.16
C LYS A 8 13.70 4.70 -4.46
N LYS A 9 14.78 3.92 -4.35
CA LYS A 9 16.15 4.36 -4.68
C LYS A 9 16.37 4.56 -6.18
N SER A 10 15.46 4.07 -7.04
CA SER A 10 15.58 4.21 -8.48
C SER A 10 14.61 5.27 -9.00
N PRO A 11 15.08 6.49 -9.32
CA PRO A 11 14.22 7.55 -9.84
C PRO A 11 13.65 7.25 -11.23
N THR A 12 14.22 6.28 -11.95
CA THR A 12 13.76 5.85 -13.27
C THR A 12 12.72 4.72 -13.19
N ILE A 13 12.92 3.75 -12.30
CA ILE A 13 12.02 2.60 -12.16
C ILE A 13 10.78 3.00 -11.39
N PHE A 14 10.90 3.78 -10.30
CA PHE A 14 9.76 4.06 -9.44
C PHE A 14 8.57 4.67 -10.19
N PRO A 15 8.73 5.75 -10.99
CA PRO A 15 7.61 6.31 -11.75
C PRO A 15 7.07 5.32 -12.77
N ARG A 16 7.92 4.47 -13.38
CA ARG A 16 7.47 3.44 -14.33
C ARG A 16 6.62 2.33 -13.69
N LEU A 17 6.64 2.21 -12.36
CA LEU A 17 5.82 1.26 -11.61
C LEU A 17 4.56 1.92 -11.04
N THR A 18 4.60 3.20 -10.67
CA THR A 18 3.51 3.85 -9.90
C THR A 18 2.87 5.07 -10.54
N ASP A 19 3.43 5.57 -11.64
CA ASP A 19 3.04 6.83 -12.30
C ASP A 19 3.24 8.10 -11.49
N VAL A 20 3.97 8.00 -10.39
CA VAL A 20 4.34 9.14 -9.54
C VAL A 20 5.84 9.15 -9.27
N THR A 21 6.40 10.35 -9.07
CA THR A 21 7.81 10.47 -8.68
C THR A 21 8.01 9.98 -7.24
N PRO A 22 9.23 9.54 -6.85
CA PRO A 22 9.53 9.22 -5.46
C PRO A 22 9.19 10.36 -4.49
N GLN A 23 9.43 11.62 -4.91
CA GLN A 23 9.10 12.79 -4.09
C GLN A 23 7.59 12.96 -3.91
N ALA A 24 6.80 12.91 -4.99
CA ALA A 24 5.34 13.01 -4.89
C ALA A 24 4.75 11.88 -4.04
N PHE A 25 5.35 10.70 -4.10
CA PHE A 25 4.97 9.58 -3.22
C PHE A 25 5.28 9.86 -1.75
N GLU A 26 6.44 10.45 -1.42
CA GLU A 26 6.75 10.85 -0.03
C GLU A 26 5.80 11.91 0.51
N GLU A 27 5.46 12.91 -0.31
CA GLU A 27 4.49 13.96 0.03
C GLU A 27 3.11 13.34 0.32
N LEU A 28 2.64 12.45 -0.57
CA LEU A 28 1.42 11.68 -0.37
C LEU A 28 1.45 10.85 0.91
N MET A 29 2.55 10.13 1.15
CA MET A 29 2.70 9.30 2.34
C MET A 29 2.74 10.11 3.63
N THR A 30 3.30 11.32 3.60
CA THR A 30 3.31 12.25 4.74
C THR A 30 1.89 12.69 5.09
N ALA A 31 1.11 13.12 4.09
CA ALA A 31 -0.29 13.48 4.28
C ALA A 31 -1.13 12.30 4.77
N LEU A 32 -0.96 11.13 4.16
CA LEU A 32 -1.67 9.91 4.53
C LEU A 32 -1.32 9.44 5.95
N LYS A 33 -0.04 9.42 6.34
CA LYS A 33 0.37 9.02 7.70
C LYS A 33 -0.30 9.89 8.78
N LYS A 34 -0.59 11.16 8.48
CA LYS A 34 -1.32 12.07 9.37
C LYS A 34 -2.82 11.76 9.42
N ALA A 35 -3.46 11.50 8.29
CA ALA A 35 -4.92 11.29 8.20
C ALA A 35 -5.38 9.84 8.48
N TYR A 36 -4.52 8.85 8.20
CA TYR A 36 -4.87 7.43 8.25
C TYR A 36 -5.30 6.93 9.63
N PRO A 37 -4.69 7.33 10.77
CA PRO A 37 -5.11 6.84 12.08
C PRO A 37 -6.58 7.14 12.40
N GLU A 38 -7.05 8.33 12.05
CA GLU A 38 -8.45 8.73 12.27
C GLU A 38 -9.40 7.93 11.38
N PHE A 39 -9.05 7.78 10.10
CA PHE A 39 -9.79 6.94 9.16
C PHE A 39 -9.87 5.49 9.65
N GLU A 40 -8.75 4.92 10.08
CA GLU A 40 -8.66 3.53 10.53
C GLU A 40 -9.50 3.31 11.79
N ARG A 41 -9.48 4.27 12.73
CA ARG A 41 -10.36 4.25 13.92
C ARG A 41 -11.84 4.24 13.52
N LYS A 42 -12.25 5.13 12.61
CA LYS A 42 -13.63 5.19 12.08
C LYS A 42 -14.03 3.91 11.35
N ARG A 43 -13.11 3.29 10.60
CA ARG A 43 -13.34 2.02 9.89
C ARG A 43 -13.53 0.86 10.86
N LEU A 44 -12.68 0.80 11.89
CA LEU A 44 -12.72 -0.27 12.90
C LEU A 44 -13.93 -0.13 13.83
N SER A 45 -14.35 1.08 14.18
CA SER A 45 -15.53 1.31 15.02
C SER A 45 -16.86 0.89 14.36
N ARG A 46 -16.89 0.74 13.03
CA ARG A 46 -18.06 0.21 12.30
C ARG A 46 -18.14 -1.31 12.32
N ARG A 47 -17.06 -2.00 12.68
CA ARG A 47 -17.07 -3.46 12.82
C ARG A 47 -17.61 -3.75 14.22
N GLY A 48 -18.58 -4.66 14.35
CA GLY A 48 -19.13 -5.08 15.65
C GLY A 48 -18.16 -5.89 16.52
N ARG A 49 -16.86 -5.59 16.46
CA ARG A 49 -15.76 -6.21 17.21
C ARG A 49 -14.90 -5.09 17.80
N GLU A 50 -14.21 -5.38 18.90
CA GLU A 50 -13.28 -4.42 19.49
C GLU A 50 -12.17 -4.01 18.50
N ILE A 51 -11.76 -2.74 18.59
CA ILE A 51 -10.67 -2.19 17.77
C ILE A 51 -9.39 -2.95 18.12
N GLY A 52 -8.84 -3.66 17.14
CA GLY A 52 -7.62 -4.47 17.31
C GLY A 52 -7.88 -5.98 17.42
N ALA A 53 -9.13 -6.43 17.57
CA ALA A 53 -9.50 -7.85 17.61
C ALA A 53 -9.57 -8.54 16.22
N GLY A 54 -9.19 -7.83 15.16
CA GLY A 54 -9.15 -8.34 13.79
C GLY A 54 -7.74 -8.67 13.31
N GLY A 55 -7.64 -9.36 12.17
CA GLY A 55 -6.37 -9.60 11.51
C GLY A 55 -5.64 -8.30 11.18
N LYS A 56 -4.33 -8.25 11.49
CA LYS A 56 -3.44 -7.15 11.09
C LYS A 56 -3.12 -7.29 9.61
N PHE A 57 -2.93 -6.17 8.93
CA PHE A 57 -2.45 -6.19 7.56
C PHE A 57 -1.02 -6.77 7.50
N LYS A 58 -0.77 -7.63 6.51
CA LYS A 58 0.58 -8.15 6.24
C LYS A 58 1.52 -7.07 5.69
N LEU A 59 0.97 -6.19 4.84
CA LEU A 59 1.70 -5.05 4.27
C LEU A 59 1.55 -3.81 5.16
N SER A 60 2.63 -3.04 5.27
CA SER A 60 2.62 -1.69 5.83
C SER A 60 1.70 -0.75 5.02
N LEU A 61 1.32 0.40 5.61
CA LEU A 61 0.52 1.39 4.88
C LEU A 61 1.20 1.82 3.56
N GLU A 62 2.52 2.01 3.61
CA GLU A 62 3.31 2.44 2.46
C GLU A 62 3.31 1.40 1.34
N GLU A 63 3.50 0.12 1.68
CA GLU A 63 3.43 -0.98 0.72
C GLU A 63 2.02 -1.14 0.13
N ARG A 64 0.97 -0.93 0.93
CA ARG A 64 -0.42 -0.96 0.43
C ARG A 64 -0.69 0.16 -0.57
N VAL A 65 -0.21 1.38 -0.30
CA VAL A 65 -0.34 2.52 -1.23
C VAL A 65 0.46 2.26 -2.50
N PHE A 66 1.70 1.80 -2.38
CA PHE A 66 2.52 1.42 -3.53
C PHE A 66 1.83 0.36 -4.39
N MET A 67 1.34 -0.73 -3.76
CA MET A 67 0.63 -1.81 -4.44
C MET A 67 -0.62 -1.29 -5.17
N THR A 68 -1.33 -0.33 -4.57
CA THR A 68 -2.52 0.27 -5.16
C THR A 68 -2.15 1.07 -6.42
N LEU A 69 -1.12 1.93 -6.35
CA LEU A 69 -0.64 2.67 -7.51
C LEU A 69 -0.12 1.74 -8.61
N PHE A 70 0.60 0.69 -8.22
CA PHE A 70 1.09 -0.34 -9.13
C PHE A 70 -0.05 -1.07 -9.86
N PHE A 71 -1.11 -1.42 -9.12
CA PHE A 71 -2.31 -2.00 -9.70
C PHE A 71 -3.03 -1.03 -10.63
N LEU A 72 -3.21 0.24 -10.24
CA LEU A 72 -3.88 1.23 -11.08
C LEU A 72 -3.12 1.53 -12.38
N ARG A 73 -1.79 1.48 -12.35
CA ARG A 73 -0.96 1.70 -13.54
C ARG A 73 -1.00 0.52 -14.52
N HIS A 74 -0.96 -0.70 -14.00
CA HIS A 74 -0.73 -1.91 -14.81
C HIS A 74 -1.94 -2.84 -14.94
N TYR A 75 -3.00 -2.58 -14.19
CA TYR A 75 -4.24 -3.40 -14.15
C TYR A 75 -3.95 -4.91 -14.05
N LEU A 76 -2.99 -5.28 -13.20
CA LEU A 76 -2.59 -6.68 -13.02
C LEU A 76 -3.70 -7.50 -12.37
N THR A 77 -3.72 -8.80 -12.64
CA THR A 77 -4.62 -9.72 -11.94
C THR A 77 -4.29 -9.80 -10.45
N PHE A 78 -5.29 -10.08 -9.60
CA PHE A 78 -5.07 -10.25 -8.17
C PHE A 78 -4.14 -11.41 -7.84
N ALA A 79 -4.19 -12.50 -8.62
CA ALA A 79 -3.24 -13.60 -8.50
C ALA A 79 -1.78 -13.16 -8.69
N LEU A 80 -1.49 -12.35 -9.72
CA LEU A 80 -0.14 -11.83 -9.95
C LEU A 80 0.27 -10.82 -8.87
N LEU A 81 -0.65 -9.97 -8.43
CA LEU A 81 -0.41 -9.04 -7.35
C LEU A 81 -0.09 -9.78 -6.04
N GLY A 82 -0.85 -10.84 -5.74
CA GLY A 82 -0.61 -11.71 -4.60
C GLY A 82 0.76 -12.39 -4.68
N PHE A 83 1.13 -12.90 -5.85
CA PHE A 83 2.44 -13.49 -6.07
C PHE A 83 3.60 -12.49 -5.86
N LEU A 84 3.49 -11.26 -6.40
CA LEU A 84 4.54 -10.24 -6.29
C LEU A 84 4.72 -9.71 -4.86
N PHE A 85 3.61 -9.51 -4.15
CA PHE A 85 3.58 -8.95 -2.79
C PHE A 85 3.49 -10.01 -1.69
N GLU A 86 3.63 -11.28 -2.03
CA GLU A 86 3.58 -12.42 -1.10
C GLU A 86 2.30 -12.45 -0.25
N LEU A 87 1.19 -12.11 -0.90
CA LEU A 87 -0.15 -12.23 -0.37
C LEU A 87 -0.78 -13.51 -0.89
N HIS A 88 -1.42 -14.25 0.01
CA HIS A 88 -2.22 -15.40 -0.37
C HIS A 88 -3.65 -14.92 -0.65
N GLU A 89 -4.20 -15.35 -1.78
CA GLU A 89 -5.62 -15.25 -2.05
C GLU A 89 -6.30 -16.30 -1.15
N SER A 90 -7.02 -15.88 -0.12
CA SER A 90 -7.73 -16.75 0.82
C SER A 90 -9.13 -16.23 1.01
#